data_AF-A0AAD4E7D2-F1
#
_entry.id   AF-A0AAD4E7D2-F1
#
_cell.length_a   1.000
_cell.length_b   1.000
_cell.length_c   1.000
_cell.angle_alpha   90.00
_cell.angle_beta   90.00
_cell.angle_gamma   90.00
#
_symmetry.space_group_name_H-M   'P 1'
#
loop_
_entity.id
_entity.type
_entity.pdbx_description
1 polymer ?
#
loop_
_entity_poly.entity_id
_entity_poly.type
_entity_poly.pdbx_seq_one_letter_code
_entity_poly.pdbx_strand_id
1 'polypeptide(L)'
;MSFQSAIRVAHDIYDHPAASPAASVPSLLRRRASYRIFTPISQVTRVPSLTRGHPSYLDSCNTYPELLNFKDPNYWNTYLARVQALLRRPYARWFLTMGGILWRLALQFSPPSLLNDALTGLSLDVTTWGIGEVNGQSWDDSVTAADIAMLIGVSGTGSCWLPHDVWNSSCQWKGFWSDTDEQWFQSHLGNLSSGNTEAGKTRKDWKHFFRPISAARSAARSSDVSIYGSEAFARELFGQLGFCTDVIPTWNLVSVDR
;
A
#
# COMPACT_ATOMS: atom_id res chain seq x y z
N MET A 1 6.07 7.59 0.55
CA MET A 1 7.04 6.73 1.26
C MET A 1 7.51 7.49 2.50
N SER A 2 7.62 6.87 3.69
CA SER A 2 8.18 7.60 4.84
C SER A 2 9.68 7.79 4.64
N PHE A 3 10.23 8.87 5.16
CA PHE A 3 11.65 9.18 5.03
C PHE A 3 12.55 8.07 5.60
N GLN A 4 12.13 7.42 6.68
CA GLN A 4 12.83 6.28 7.28
C GLN A 4 12.79 5.02 6.40
N SER A 5 11.69 4.78 5.67
CA SER A 5 11.63 3.71 4.65
C SER A 5 12.64 3.98 3.55
N ALA A 6 12.72 5.23 3.10
CA ALA A 6 13.62 5.64 2.03
C ALA A 6 15.08 5.38 2.42
N ILE A 7 15.54 5.84 3.59
CA ILE A 7 16.90 5.57 4.11
C ILE A 7 17.27 4.09 4.01
N ARG A 8 16.38 3.20 4.46
CA ARG A 8 16.65 1.77 4.54
C ARG A 8 16.67 1.11 3.16
N VAL A 9 15.81 1.55 2.25
CA VAL A 9 15.84 1.12 0.85
C VAL A 9 17.15 1.55 0.19
N ALA A 10 17.61 2.77 0.45
CA ALA A 10 18.90 3.26 -0.07
C ALA A 10 20.09 2.47 0.48
N HIS A 11 20.12 2.17 1.78
CA HIS A 11 21.14 1.30 2.36
C HIS A 11 21.11 -0.11 1.75
N ASP A 12 19.93 -0.69 1.50
CA ASP A 12 19.84 -2.02 0.87
C ASP A 12 20.37 -2.02 -0.56
N ILE A 13 20.02 -1.00 -1.36
CA ILE A 13 20.54 -0.84 -2.71
C ILE A 13 22.05 -0.64 -2.70
N TYR A 14 22.57 0.09 -1.70
CA TYR A 14 24.01 0.30 -1.52
C TYR A 14 24.74 -0.98 -1.13
N ASP A 15 24.22 -1.73 -0.16
CA ASP A 15 24.82 -2.96 0.33
C ASP A 15 24.71 -4.10 -0.70
N HIS A 16 23.69 -4.07 -1.57
CA HIS A 16 23.38 -5.11 -2.55
C HIS A 16 23.17 -4.47 -3.93
N PRO A 17 24.26 -3.99 -4.59
CA PRO A 17 24.16 -3.35 -5.89
C PRO A 17 23.70 -4.36 -6.93
N ALA A 18 22.39 -4.43 -7.15
CA ALA A 18 21.80 -5.26 -8.17
C ALA A 18 22.08 -4.66 -9.54
N ALA A 19 22.37 -5.50 -10.54
CA ALA A 19 22.60 -5.05 -11.92
C ALA A 19 21.36 -4.38 -12.57
N SER A 20 20.18 -4.49 -11.94
CA SER A 20 18.92 -3.87 -12.39
C SER A 20 17.97 -3.62 -11.21
N PRO A 21 17.17 -2.52 -11.22
CA PRO A 21 16.13 -2.27 -10.22
C PRO A 21 15.12 -3.41 -10.06
N ALA A 22 14.87 -4.20 -11.11
CA ALA A 22 13.98 -5.35 -11.03
C ALA A 22 14.53 -6.46 -10.10
N ALA A 23 15.85 -6.57 -10.02
CA ALA A 23 16.50 -7.60 -9.20
C ALA A 23 16.50 -7.28 -7.69
N SER A 24 16.21 -6.04 -7.29
CA SER A 24 16.04 -5.68 -5.87
C SER A 24 14.61 -5.90 -5.35
N VAL A 25 13.62 -6.02 -6.22
CA VAL A 25 12.20 -6.19 -5.86
C VAL A 25 11.97 -7.41 -4.93
N PRO A 26 12.56 -8.60 -5.17
CA PRO A 26 12.41 -9.72 -4.23
C PRO A 26 12.96 -9.42 -2.83
N SER A 27 14.07 -8.66 -2.72
CA SER A 27 14.62 -8.24 -1.42
C SER A 27 13.65 -7.30 -0.71
N LEU A 28 13.13 -6.29 -1.42
CA LEU A 28 12.20 -5.31 -0.87
C LEU A 28 10.89 -5.95 -0.40
N LEU A 29 10.36 -6.89 -1.19
CA LEU A 29 9.18 -7.67 -0.82
C LEU A 29 9.44 -8.53 0.43
N ARG A 30 10.60 -9.19 0.54
CA ARG A 30 10.98 -9.95 1.74
C ARG A 30 11.14 -9.08 2.97
N ARG A 31 11.67 -7.86 2.79
CA ARG A 31 11.87 -6.87 3.87
C ARG A 31 10.59 -6.13 4.23
N ARG A 32 9.49 -6.38 3.52
CA ARG A 32 8.17 -5.86 3.84
C ARG A 32 8.11 -4.32 3.86
N ALA A 33 8.89 -3.70 2.96
CA ALA A 33 8.99 -2.25 2.80
C ALA A 33 8.12 -1.78 1.63
N SER A 34 7.57 -0.57 1.74
CA SER A 34 6.94 0.10 0.59
C SER A 34 7.99 0.42 -0.47
N TYR A 35 7.65 0.27 -1.75
CA TYR A 35 8.49 0.69 -2.88
C TYR A 35 7.59 1.18 -4.04
N ARG A 36 8.16 1.77 -5.08
CA ARG A 36 7.45 2.11 -6.33
C ARG A 36 8.38 1.84 -7.50
N ILE A 37 7.84 1.41 -8.64
CA ILE A 37 8.63 1.11 -9.84
C ILE A 37 8.07 1.95 -10.98
N PHE A 38 8.65 3.13 -11.13
CA PHE A 38 8.32 4.00 -12.25
C PHE A 38 8.99 3.49 -13.52
N THR A 39 8.21 3.31 -14.58
CA THR A 39 8.73 2.90 -15.90
C THR A 39 8.71 4.09 -16.86
N PRO A 40 9.80 4.39 -17.58
CA PRO A 40 9.83 5.51 -18.52
C PRO A 40 8.77 5.38 -19.63
N ILE A 41 8.14 6.50 -20.01
CA ILE A 41 7.14 6.59 -21.09
C ILE A 41 7.66 6.03 -22.41
N SER A 42 8.95 6.19 -22.69
CA SER A 42 9.57 5.70 -23.92
C SER A 42 9.50 4.18 -24.08
N GLN A 43 9.27 3.44 -22.98
CA GLN A 43 9.11 1.99 -22.98
C GLN A 43 7.64 1.54 -23.11
N VAL A 44 6.69 2.47 -22.94
CA VAL A 44 5.27 2.20 -23.16
C VAL A 44 5.00 2.29 -24.66
N THR A 45 4.88 1.12 -25.31
CA THR A 45 4.63 1.07 -26.76
C THR A 45 3.26 1.70 -27.04
N ARG A 46 3.18 2.66 -27.98
CA ARG A 46 1.92 3.36 -28.30
C ARG A 46 0.78 2.37 -28.56
N VAL A 47 -0.32 2.59 -27.86
CA VAL A 47 -1.55 1.80 -27.94
C VAL A 47 -2.13 1.86 -29.37
N PRO A 48 -2.40 0.71 -30.02
CA PRO A 48 -3.23 0.66 -31.22
C PRO A 48 -4.62 1.21 -30.91
N SER A 49 -5.12 2.10 -31.77
CA SER A 49 -6.41 2.80 -31.65
C SER A 49 -7.53 1.99 -30.97
N LEU A 50 -8.14 2.60 -29.92
CA LEU A 50 -9.21 2.21 -28.97
C LEU A 50 -10.46 1.49 -29.53
N THR A 51 -10.31 0.56 -30.45
CA THR A 51 -11.43 -0.17 -31.09
C THR A 51 -11.67 -1.56 -30.48
N ARG A 52 -10.79 -2.04 -29.59
CA ARG A 52 -11.03 -3.29 -28.85
C ARG A 52 -11.70 -2.98 -27.51
N GLY A 53 -12.75 -3.75 -27.19
CA GLY A 53 -13.63 -3.54 -26.04
C GLY A 53 -12.90 -3.25 -24.74
N HIS A 54 -13.34 -2.19 -24.08
CA HIS A 54 -12.87 -1.77 -22.75
C HIS A 54 -13.11 -2.89 -21.72
N PRO A 55 -12.11 -3.29 -20.93
CA PRO A 55 -12.31 -4.27 -19.87
C PRO A 55 -13.41 -3.85 -18.88
N SER A 56 -14.41 -4.71 -18.67
CA SER A 56 -15.58 -4.38 -17.84
C SER A 56 -15.26 -4.07 -16.38
N TYR A 57 -14.12 -4.54 -15.85
CA TYR A 57 -13.70 -4.21 -14.49
C TYR A 57 -13.29 -2.74 -14.35
N LEU A 58 -12.88 -2.08 -15.44
CA LEU A 58 -12.53 -0.67 -15.43
C LEU A 58 -13.78 0.21 -15.31
N ASP A 59 -14.90 -0.21 -15.89
CA ASP A 59 -16.20 0.46 -15.70
C ASP A 59 -16.66 0.35 -14.23
N SER A 60 -16.29 -0.74 -13.57
CA SER A 60 -16.60 -0.99 -12.17
C SER A 60 -15.78 -0.12 -11.20
N CYS A 61 -14.70 0.52 -11.64
CA CYS A 61 -13.86 1.37 -10.79
C CYS A 61 -14.56 2.65 -10.30
N ASN A 62 -15.61 3.10 -11.01
CA ASN A 62 -16.39 4.28 -10.64
C ASN A 62 -17.62 3.97 -9.78
N THR A 63 -17.97 2.69 -9.62
CA THR A 63 -19.07 2.31 -8.75
C THR A 63 -18.50 2.00 -7.38
N TYR A 64 -18.84 2.82 -6.38
CA TYR A 64 -18.52 2.46 -5.00
C TYR A 64 -19.10 1.06 -4.74
N PRO A 65 -18.27 0.09 -4.32
CA PRO A 65 -18.82 -1.21 -4.00
C PRO A 65 -19.85 -1.03 -2.90
N GLU A 66 -20.96 -1.75 -3.03
CA GLU A 66 -21.96 -1.85 -1.98
C GLU A 66 -21.23 -2.05 -0.64
N LEU A 67 -21.53 -1.23 0.37
CA LEU A 67 -20.81 -1.27 1.63
C LEU A 67 -21.00 -2.64 2.30
N LEU A 68 -19.98 -3.11 3.03
CA LEU A 68 -20.16 -4.32 3.83
C LEU A 68 -21.25 -4.08 4.89
N ASN A 69 -22.07 -5.09 5.13
CA ASN A 69 -23.06 -5.08 6.19
C ASN A 69 -22.57 -5.97 7.33
N PHE A 70 -22.00 -5.39 8.40
CA PHE A 70 -21.52 -6.18 9.54
C PHE A 70 -22.62 -6.84 10.37
N LYS A 71 -23.90 -6.53 10.10
CA LYS A 71 -25.03 -7.28 10.68
C LYS A 71 -25.32 -8.58 9.94
N ASP A 72 -24.80 -8.75 8.71
CA ASP A 72 -24.91 -10.00 7.97
C ASP A 72 -23.97 -11.05 8.60
N PRO A 73 -24.46 -12.20 9.08
CA PRO A 73 -23.59 -13.26 9.60
C PRO A 73 -22.57 -13.76 8.56
N ASN A 74 -22.82 -13.57 7.26
CA ASN A 74 -21.91 -13.95 6.18
C ASN A 74 -21.00 -12.80 5.71
N TYR A 75 -20.95 -11.66 6.41
CA TYR A 75 -20.17 -10.50 5.97
C TYR A 75 -18.71 -10.84 5.66
N TRP A 76 -18.11 -11.77 6.40
CA TRP A 76 -16.71 -12.18 6.23
C TRP A 76 -16.49 -12.89 4.89
N ASN A 77 -17.39 -13.82 4.52
CA ASN A 77 -17.34 -14.50 3.22
C ASN A 77 -17.55 -13.51 2.08
N THR A 78 -18.49 -12.58 2.23
CA THR A 78 -18.74 -11.49 1.27
C THR A 78 -17.51 -10.60 1.11
N TYR A 79 -16.85 -10.24 2.22
CA TYR A 79 -15.60 -9.48 2.21
C TYR A 79 -14.49 -10.23 1.45
N LEU A 80 -14.26 -11.50 1.77
CA LEU A 80 -13.23 -12.31 1.12
C LEU A 80 -13.47 -12.43 -0.38
N ALA A 81 -14.70 -12.70 -0.81
CA ALA A 81 -15.05 -12.79 -2.22
C ALA A 81 -14.73 -11.48 -2.97
N ARG A 82 -15.06 -10.32 -2.37
CA ARG A 82 -14.79 -9.00 -2.94
C ARG A 82 -13.30 -8.70 -3.03
N VAL A 83 -12.54 -8.97 -1.96
CA VAL A 83 -11.08 -8.78 -1.96
C VAL A 83 -10.40 -9.68 -2.98
N GLN A 84 -10.80 -10.94 -3.09
CA GLN A 84 -10.24 -11.83 -4.10
C GLN A 84 -10.60 -11.40 -5.53
N ALA A 85 -11.79 -10.85 -5.76
CA ALA A 85 -12.14 -10.28 -7.06
C ALA A 85 -11.29 -9.04 -7.39
N LEU A 86 -11.08 -8.17 -6.41
CA LEU A 86 -10.19 -7.01 -6.53
C LEU A 86 -8.75 -7.41 -6.84
N LEU A 87 -8.19 -8.35 -6.08
CA LEU A 87 -6.80 -8.78 -6.20
C LEU A 87 -6.50 -9.64 -7.45
N ARG A 88 -7.51 -9.95 -8.27
CA ARG A 88 -7.35 -10.54 -9.60
C ARG A 88 -7.25 -9.50 -10.72
N ARG A 89 -7.46 -8.22 -10.44
CA ARG A 89 -7.33 -7.16 -11.44
C ARG A 89 -5.85 -6.92 -11.77
N PRO A 90 -5.48 -6.62 -13.03
CA PRO A 90 -4.07 -6.48 -13.41
C PRO A 90 -3.31 -5.42 -12.61
N TYR A 91 -3.94 -4.27 -12.33
CA TYR A 91 -3.34 -3.21 -11.52
C TYR A 91 -3.22 -3.54 -10.02
N ALA A 92 -3.87 -4.60 -9.51
CA ALA A 92 -3.90 -4.91 -8.08
C ALA A 92 -2.52 -5.23 -7.49
N ARG A 93 -1.54 -5.54 -8.34
CA ARG A 93 -0.12 -5.67 -7.96
C ARG A 93 0.39 -4.43 -7.24
N TRP A 94 -0.20 -3.26 -7.51
CA TRP A 94 0.11 -2.01 -6.82
C TRP A 94 -0.02 -2.09 -5.30
N PHE A 95 -0.98 -2.86 -4.78
CA PHE A 95 -1.12 -3.01 -3.34
C PHE A 95 0.12 -3.61 -2.69
N LEU A 96 0.89 -4.43 -3.42
CA LEU A 96 2.14 -5.00 -2.96
C LEU A 96 3.28 -3.96 -2.87
N THR A 97 3.15 -2.82 -3.54
CA THR A 97 4.16 -1.75 -3.52
C THR A 97 3.85 -0.71 -2.43
N MET A 98 2.58 -0.58 -2.03
CA MET A 98 2.14 0.38 -1.01
C MET A 98 2.74 0.12 0.39
N GLY A 99 3.16 -1.12 0.69
CA GLY A 99 3.63 -1.54 2.01
C GLY A 99 2.54 -1.44 3.09
N GLY A 100 2.96 -1.57 4.35
CA GLY A 100 2.06 -1.48 5.51
C GLY A 100 0.88 -2.44 5.45
N ILE A 101 -0.27 -2.01 5.95
CA ILE A 101 -1.46 -2.84 6.03
C ILE A 101 -1.99 -3.28 4.65
N LEU A 102 -1.91 -2.43 3.62
CA LEU A 102 -2.44 -2.75 2.29
C LEU A 102 -1.62 -3.86 1.62
N TRP A 103 -0.29 -3.78 1.69
CA TRP A 103 0.60 -4.85 1.24
C TRP A 103 0.32 -6.16 1.97
N ARG A 104 0.15 -6.11 3.29
CA ARG A 104 -0.07 -7.32 4.08
C ARG A 104 -1.40 -7.98 3.72
N LEU A 105 -2.46 -7.19 3.53
CA LEU A 105 -3.77 -7.67 3.08
C LEU A 105 -3.69 -8.28 1.69
N ALA A 106 -3.02 -7.61 0.75
CA ALA A 106 -2.80 -8.14 -0.58
C ALA A 106 -2.05 -9.49 -0.51
N LEU A 107 -0.96 -9.60 0.24
CA LEU A 107 -0.27 -10.87 0.43
C LEU A 107 -1.14 -11.96 1.06
N GLN A 108 -2.01 -11.60 2.02
CA GLN A 108 -2.85 -12.58 2.71
C GLN A 108 -3.90 -13.21 1.78
N PHE A 109 -4.49 -12.38 0.91
CA PHE A 109 -5.71 -12.75 0.19
C PHE A 109 -5.52 -12.83 -1.34
N SER A 110 -4.31 -12.53 -1.83
CA SER A 110 -4.01 -12.57 -3.25
C SER A 110 -3.96 -14.00 -3.80
N PRO A 111 -4.28 -14.16 -5.11
CA PRO A 111 -3.91 -15.37 -5.81
C PRO A 111 -2.37 -15.48 -5.90
N PRO A 112 -1.81 -16.71 -5.97
CA PRO A 112 -0.36 -16.90 -6.09
C PRO A 112 0.28 -16.18 -7.29
N SER A 113 -0.49 -15.90 -8.35
CA SER A 113 -0.02 -15.18 -9.53
C SER A 113 0.32 -13.72 -9.26
N LEU A 114 -0.35 -13.06 -8.31
CA LEU A 114 -0.22 -11.61 -8.10
C LEU A 114 1.22 -11.21 -7.75
N LEU A 115 1.92 -12.05 -6.99
CA LEU A 115 3.31 -11.81 -6.64
C LEU A 115 4.22 -11.88 -7.87
N ASN A 116 3.96 -12.83 -8.77
CA ASN A 116 4.71 -12.94 -10.03
C ASN A 116 4.41 -11.74 -10.93
N ASP A 117 3.14 -11.32 -11.00
CA ASP A 117 2.72 -10.14 -11.78
C ASP A 117 3.36 -8.84 -11.25
N ALA A 118 3.61 -8.74 -9.94
CA ALA A 118 4.36 -7.63 -9.37
C ALA A 118 5.84 -7.62 -9.80
N LEU A 119 6.43 -8.80 -10.04
CA LEU A 119 7.82 -8.94 -10.48
C LEU A 119 8.00 -8.69 -11.98
N THR A 120 6.95 -8.82 -12.80
CA THR A 120 7.03 -8.63 -14.26
C THR A 120 7.05 -7.16 -14.69
N GLY A 121 6.87 -6.22 -13.78
CA GLY A 121 6.74 -4.79 -14.12
C GLY A 121 5.31 -4.42 -14.51
N LEU A 122 5.13 -3.30 -15.22
CA LEU A 122 3.83 -2.65 -15.51
C LEU A 122 2.69 -3.61 -15.84
N SER A 123 1.50 -3.32 -15.33
CA SER A 123 0.32 -4.13 -15.65
C SER A 123 -0.09 -3.98 -17.11
N LEU A 124 -0.99 -4.87 -17.52
CA LEU A 124 -1.65 -4.76 -18.81
C LEU A 124 -2.46 -3.45 -18.95
N ASP A 125 -2.98 -2.90 -17.85
CA ASP A 125 -3.76 -1.65 -17.86
C ASP A 125 -2.90 -0.47 -18.30
N VAL A 126 -1.69 -0.38 -17.77
CA VAL A 126 -0.74 0.64 -18.15
C VAL A 126 -0.23 0.41 -19.57
N THR A 127 0.24 -0.81 -19.87
CA THR A 127 0.95 -1.11 -21.12
C THR A 127 0.05 -1.19 -22.34
N THR A 128 -1.20 -1.63 -22.17
CA THR A 128 -2.15 -1.83 -23.28
C THR A 128 -3.17 -0.72 -23.38
N TRP A 129 -3.68 -0.22 -22.26
CA TRP A 129 -4.79 0.72 -22.26
C TRP A 129 -4.37 2.15 -21.95
N GLY A 130 -3.14 2.35 -21.51
CA GLY A 130 -2.69 3.67 -21.10
C GLY A 130 -3.43 4.15 -19.84
N ILE A 131 -3.80 3.24 -18.92
CA ILE A 131 -4.50 3.56 -17.67
C ILE A 131 -3.52 3.37 -16.50
N GLY A 132 -3.12 4.47 -15.87
CA GLY A 132 -2.14 4.47 -14.77
C GLY A 132 -1.92 5.83 -14.13
N GLU A 133 -1.05 5.87 -13.12
CA GLU A 133 -0.54 7.13 -12.52
C GLU A 133 0.63 7.62 -13.38
N VAL A 134 0.55 8.87 -13.87
CA VAL A 134 1.64 9.51 -14.62
C VAL A 134 2.40 10.43 -13.67
N ASN A 135 3.70 10.20 -13.53
CA ASN A 135 4.61 11.05 -12.78
C ASN A 135 5.73 11.57 -13.70
N GLY A 136 5.54 12.76 -14.25
CA GLY A 136 6.45 13.35 -15.23
C GLY A 136 6.57 12.51 -16.49
N GLN A 137 7.76 11.95 -16.74
CA GLN A 137 8.04 11.06 -17.88
C GLN A 137 7.94 9.58 -17.53
N SER A 138 7.33 9.23 -16.40
CA SER A 138 7.18 7.83 -15.99
C SER A 138 5.75 7.47 -15.69
N TRP A 139 5.43 6.21 -15.92
CA TRP A 139 4.12 5.63 -15.68
C TRP A 139 4.23 4.51 -14.65
N ASP A 140 3.17 4.34 -13.89
CA ASP A 140 3.00 3.22 -12.99
C ASP A 140 1.51 2.90 -12.84
N ASP A 141 1.17 1.78 -12.21
CA ASP A 141 -0.23 1.46 -11.92
C ASP A 141 -0.87 2.48 -10.97
N SER A 142 -2.19 2.49 -10.89
CA SER A 142 -2.89 3.27 -9.88
C SER A 142 -4.00 2.45 -9.23
N VAL A 143 -4.27 2.74 -7.97
CA VAL A 143 -5.43 2.21 -7.24
C VAL A 143 -6.30 3.37 -6.80
N THR A 144 -7.61 3.20 -6.89
CA THR A 144 -8.55 4.23 -6.47
C THR A 144 -8.78 4.17 -4.96
N ALA A 145 -9.37 5.24 -4.41
CA ALA A 145 -9.83 5.23 -3.02
C ALA A 145 -10.90 4.15 -2.76
N ALA A 146 -11.71 3.82 -3.78
CA ALA A 146 -12.71 2.76 -3.70
C ALA A 146 -12.06 1.36 -3.62
N ASP A 147 -10.98 1.13 -4.38
CA ASP A 147 -10.22 -0.12 -4.30
C ASP A 147 -9.57 -0.29 -2.92
N ILE A 148 -8.98 0.79 -2.38
CA ILE A 148 -8.45 0.78 -1.01
C ILE A 148 -9.58 0.46 -0.03
N ALA A 149 -10.70 1.19 -0.08
CA ALA A 149 -11.85 0.99 0.80
C ALA A 149 -12.40 -0.45 0.74
N MET A 150 -12.42 -1.06 -0.44
CA MET A 150 -12.79 -2.46 -0.63
C MET A 150 -11.78 -3.39 0.06
N LEU A 151 -10.47 -3.17 -0.15
CA LEU A 151 -9.41 -4.00 0.44
C LEU A 151 -9.43 -3.97 1.98
N ILE A 152 -9.59 -2.79 2.59
CA ILE A 152 -9.73 -2.65 4.05
C ILE A 152 -11.11 -3.04 4.60
N GLY A 153 -12.07 -3.37 3.73
CA GLY A 153 -13.40 -3.82 4.12
C GLY A 153 -14.22 -2.73 4.80
N VAL A 154 -14.37 -1.58 4.15
CA VAL A 154 -15.22 -0.48 4.64
C VAL A 154 -16.70 -0.85 4.58
N SER A 155 -17.43 -0.41 5.60
CA SER A 155 -18.89 -0.53 5.77
C SER A 155 -19.51 0.85 6.02
N GLY A 156 -20.83 0.91 6.20
CA GLY A 156 -21.51 2.14 6.64
C GLY A 156 -21.15 2.61 8.04
N THR A 157 -20.59 1.75 8.90
CA THR A 157 -20.32 2.08 10.32
C THR A 157 -18.84 2.07 10.69
N GLY A 158 -17.97 1.51 9.86
CA GLY A 158 -16.55 1.31 10.18
C GLY A 158 -15.83 0.46 9.14
N SER A 159 -14.76 -0.23 9.54
CA SER A 159 -14.01 -1.11 8.63
C SER A 159 -13.53 -2.39 9.31
N CYS A 160 -13.34 -3.46 8.52
CA CYS A 160 -12.72 -4.71 9.00
C CYS A 160 -11.28 -4.47 9.45
N TRP A 161 -10.55 -3.68 8.66
CA TRP A 161 -9.14 -3.40 8.87
C TRP A 161 -8.91 -1.92 9.13
N LEU A 162 -7.75 -1.65 9.73
CA LEU A 162 -7.32 -0.30 9.99
C LEU A 162 -7.19 0.51 8.69
N PRO A 163 -7.79 1.72 8.60
CA PRO A 163 -7.59 2.59 7.45
C PRO A 163 -6.11 2.91 7.22
N HIS A 164 -5.69 2.88 5.94
CA HIS A 164 -4.29 3.03 5.56
C HIS A 164 -3.66 4.34 6.05
N ASP A 165 -4.41 5.43 6.00
CA ASP A 165 -3.99 6.74 6.49
C ASP A 165 -3.82 6.76 8.02
N VAL A 166 -4.68 6.08 8.76
CA VAL A 166 -4.55 5.92 10.22
C VAL A 166 -3.32 5.07 10.56
N TRP A 167 -3.06 4.00 9.80
CA TRP A 167 -1.85 3.19 9.99
C TRP A 167 -0.58 4.01 9.75
N ASN A 168 -0.50 4.70 8.62
CA ASN A 168 0.68 5.48 8.24
C ASN A 168 0.95 6.67 9.16
N SER A 169 -0.10 7.26 9.73
CA SER A 169 0.03 8.34 10.72
C SER A 169 0.24 7.83 12.15
N SER A 170 0.09 6.52 12.38
CA SER A 170 0.35 5.94 13.69
C SER A 170 1.85 5.92 13.96
N CYS A 171 2.22 6.06 15.23
CA CYS A 171 3.61 5.86 15.66
C CYS A 171 4.10 4.42 15.49
N GLN A 172 3.20 3.46 15.23
CA GLN A 172 3.56 2.06 15.09
C GLN A 172 4.24 1.79 13.76
N TRP A 173 3.77 2.44 12.69
CA TRP A 173 4.35 2.27 11.37
C TRP A 173 5.75 2.87 11.31
N LYS A 174 6.77 1.99 11.33
CA LYS A 174 8.19 2.37 11.24
C LYS A 174 8.68 2.48 9.79
N GLY A 175 7.77 2.42 8.82
CA GLY A 175 8.11 2.36 7.41
C GLY A 175 8.40 0.95 6.86
N PHE A 176 8.31 -0.08 7.70
CA PHE A 176 8.41 -1.49 7.33
C PHE A 176 7.51 -2.32 8.24
N TRP A 177 7.07 -3.48 7.76
CA TRP A 177 6.23 -4.39 8.54
C TRP A 177 7.07 -5.22 9.50
N SER A 178 6.98 -4.94 10.78
CA SER A 178 7.71 -5.64 11.84
C SER A 178 6.98 -6.92 12.29
N ASP A 179 7.65 -7.75 13.08
CA ASP A 179 7.02 -8.96 13.63
C ASP A 179 5.92 -8.66 14.64
N THR A 180 6.00 -7.51 15.33
CA THR A 180 4.90 -7.02 16.17
C THR A 180 3.67 -6.69 15.33
N ASP A 181 3.86 -6.09 14.14
CA ASP A 181 2.77 -5.80 13.21
C ASP A 181 2.15 -7.10 12.69
N GLU A 182 2.97 -8.11 12.40
CA GLU A 182 2.51 -9.44 11.98
C GLU A 182 1.69 -10.15 13.08
N GLN A 183 2.18 -10.15 14.33
CA GLN A 183 1.46 -10.74 15.45
C GLN A 183 0.09 -10.09 15.66
N TRP A 184 0.03 -8.75 15.61
CA TRP A 184 -1.23 -8.02 15.68
C TRP A 184 -2.17 -8.40 14.52
N PHE A 185 -1.65 -8.44 13.29
CA PHE A 185 -2.44 -8.78 12.11
C PHE A 185 -3.03 -10.18 12.18
N GLN A 186 -2.24 -11.18 12.56
CA GLN A 186 -2.69 -12.57 12.68
C GLN A 186 -3.75 -12.73 13.78
N SER A 187 -3.54 -12.08 14.92
CA SER A 187 -4.51 -12.05 16.01
C SER A 187 -5.84 -11.42 15.55
N HIS A 188 -5.78 -10.25 14.91
CA HIS A 188 -6.95 -9.55 14.38
C HIS A 188 -7.67 -10.36 13.28
N LEU A 189 -6.92 -11.03 12.40
CA LEU A 189 -7.46 -11.94 11.39
C LEU A 189 -8.23 -13.11 12.01
N GLY A 190 -7.70 -13.70 13.08
CA GLY A 190 -8.38 -14.75 13.85
C GLY A 190 -9.71 -14.26 14.44
N ASN A 191 -9.75 -13.04 14.97
CA ASN A 191 -10.98 -12.45 15.50
C ASN A 191 -12.02 -12.19 14.39
N LEU A 192 -11.60 -11.64 13.24
CA LEU A 192 -12.51 -11.40 12.12
C LEU A 192 -13.08 -12.71 11.55
N SER A 193 -12.22 -13.72 11.35
CA SER A 193 -12.62 -15.00 10.75
C SER A 193 -13.48 -15.87 11.66
N SER A 194 -13.37 -15.72 12.98
CA SER A 194 -14.24 -16.40 13.95
C SER A 194 -15.62 -15.74 14.10
N GLY A 195 -15.90 -14.66 13.37
CA GLY A 195 -17.16 -13.92 13.47
C GLY A 195 -17.27 -13.08 14.75
N ASN A 196 -16.15 -12.83 15.44
CA ASN A 196 -16.15 -11.98 16.62
C ASN A 196 -16.52 -10.54 16.23
N THR A 197 -17.36 -9.89 17.04
CA THR A 197 -17.98 -8.58 16.76
C THR A 197 -17.00 -7.39 16.82
N GLU A 198 -15.69 -7.66 16.89
CA GLU A 198 -14.68 -6.60 16.79
C GLU A 198 -14.56 -6.02 15.37
N ALA A 199 -15.22 -6.63 14.38
CA ALA A 199 -15.38 -6.07 13.05
C ALA A 199 -16.21 -4.77 13.09
N GLY A 200 -15.80 -3.77 12.31
CA GLY A 200 -16.53 -2.52 12.16
C GLY A 200 -16.20 -1.44 13.17
N LYS A 201 -14.98 -1.45 13.68
CA LYS A 201 -14.41 -0.29 14.38
C LYS A 201 -14.50 0.94 13.50
N THR A 202 -14.97 2.04 14.09
CA THR A 202 -14.95 3.33 13.42
C THR A 202 -13.51 3.81 13.27
N ARG A 203 -13.29 4.80 12.39
CA ARG A 203 -12.00 5.47 12.29
C ARG A 203 -11.52 6.05 13.64
N LYS A 204 -12.44 6.50 14.50
CA LYS A 204 -12.14 7.04 15.82
C LYS A 204 -11.66 5.92 16.76
N ASP A 205 -12.34 4.78 16.76
CA ASP A 205 -11.97 3.61 17.57
C ASP A 205 -10.57 3.10 17.18
N TRP A 206 -10.30 3.06 15.88
CA TRP A 206 -8.97 2.73 15.36
C TRP A 206 -7.88 3.68 15.86
N LYS A 207 -8.11 5.00 15.85
CA LYS A 207 -7.16 5.98 16.41
C LYS A 207 -6.96 5.77 17.91
N HIS A 208 -8.03 5.47 18.65
CA HIS A 208 -7.95 5.21 20.10
C HIS A 208 -7.14 3.94 20.41
N PHE A 209 -7.32 2.88 19.62
CA PHE A 209 -6.57 1.62 19.78
C PHE A 209 -5.05 1.84 19.76
N PHE A 210 -4.56 2.75 18.91
CA PHE A 210 -3.12 3.02 18.78
C PHE A 210 -2.58 4.19 19.64
N ARG A 211 -3.47 4.98 20.27
CA ARG A 211 -3.07 6.14 21.07
C ARG A 211 -2.16 5.79 22.28
N PRO A 212 -2.42 4.75 23.09
CA PRO A 212 -1.56 4.42 24.24
C PRO A 212 -0.11 4.16 23.85
N ILE A 213 0.08 3.56 22.67
CA ILE A 213 1.38 3.15 22.16
C ILE A 213 2.17 4.37 21.68
N SER A 214 1.48 5.41 21.19
CA SER A 214 2.10 6.68 20.83
C SER A 214 2.57 7.50 22.04
N ALA A 215 1.76 7.56 23.09
CA ALA A 215 2.10 8.30 24.31
C ALA A 215 3.34 7.71 25.01
N ALA A 216 3.39 6.38 25.15
CA ALA A 216 4.53 5.69 25.74
C ALA A 216 5.83 5.90 24.94
N ARG A 217 5.77 5.91 23.59
CA ARG A 217 6.95 6.13 22.75
C ARG A 217 7.40 7.59 22.71
N SER A 218 6.49 8.56 22.72
CA SER A 218 6.88 9.97 22.81
C SER A 218 7.60 10.27 24.12
N ALA A 219 7.17 9.66 25.23
CA ALA A 219 7.88 9.74 26.50
C ALA A 219 9.31 9.13 26.41
N ALA A 220 9.45 7.97 25.77
CA ALA A 220 10.77 7.33 25.57
C ALA A 220 11.67 8.05 24.56
N ARG A 221 11.11 8.71 23.53
CA ARG A 221 11.90 9.49 22.55
C ARG A 221 12.45 10.77 23.15
N SER A 222 11.73 11.42 24.08
CA SER A 222 12.24 12.61 24.77
C SER A 222 13.56 12.34 25.53
N SER A 223 13.91 11.08 25.79
CA SER A 223 15.18 10.68 26.41
C SER A 223 16.29 10.27 25.43
N ASP A 224 16.03 10.13 24.12
CA ASP A 224 16.89 9.33 23.21
C ASP A 224 17.32 10.05 21.91
N VAL A 225 17.03 11.36 21.74
CA VAL A 225 17.30 12.11 20.47
C VAL A 225 18.80 12.34 20.17
N SER A 226 19.75 11.82 20.95
CA SER A 226 21.15 12.24 20.81
C SER A 226 22.04 11.43 19.83
N ILE A 227 21.62 10.32 19.21
CA ILE A 227 22.64 9.40 18.63
C ILE A 227 22.53 8.99 17.15
N TYR A 228 21.38 8.83 16.46
CA TYR A 228 21.44 8.40 15.03
C TYR A 228 20.33 8.89 14.08
N GLY A 229 20.75 9.44 12.94
CA GLY A 229 20.04 9.43 11.64
C GLY A 229 19.18 10.66 11.33
N SER A 230 19.81 11.75 10.88
CA SER A 230 19.11 12.98 10.47
C SER A 230 18.57 12.91 9.04
N GLU A 231 17.59 13.77 8.75
CA GLU A 231 16.99 13.91 7.42
C GLU A 231 17.97 14.33 6.32
N ALA A 232 19.07 14.95 6.71
CA ALA A 232 20.12 15.37 5.80
C ALA A 232 20.87 14.18 5.19
N PHE A 233 21.15 13.13 5.99
CA PHE A 233 21.97 12.00 5.56
C PHE A 233 21.30 11.17 4.44
N ALA A 234 19.98 10.93 4.51
CA ALA A 234 19.32 10.20 3.43
C ALA A 234 19.26 10.98 2.13
N ARG A 235 18.98 12.30 2.21
CA ARG A 235 18.93 13.16 1.01
C ARG A 235 20.27 13.15 0.28
N GLU A 236 21.37 13.19 1.03
CA GLU A 236 22.72 13.11 0.49
C GLU A 236 23.00 11.74 -0.18
N LEU A 237 22.64 10.63 0.49
CA LEU A 237 22.83 9.27 -0.04
C LEU A 237 22.02 9.04 -1.34
N PHE A 238 20.77 9.51 -1.39
CA PHE A 238 19.93 9.40 -2.58
C PHE A 238 20.42 10.25 -3.75
N GLY A 239 20.94 11.45 -3.47
CA GLY A 239 21.56 12.31 -4.49
C GLY A 239 22.81 11.67 -5.12
N GLN A 240 23.63 10.97 -4.33
CA GLN A 240 24.83 10.28 -4.81
C GLN A 240 24.52 9.07 -5.70
N LEU A 241 23.40 8.37 -5.47
CA LEU A 241 23.00 7.18 -6.22
C LEU A 241 22.22 7.49 -7.52
N GLY A 242 22.03 8.77 -7.87
CA GLY A 242 21.32 9.17 -9.09
C GLY A 242 19.81 8.89 -9.07
N PHE A 243 19.24 8.57 -7.91
CA PHE A 243 17.79 8.45 -7.76
C PHE A 243 17.17 9.85 -7.63
N CYS A 244 16.28 10.20 -8.56
CA CYS A 244 15.46 11.39 -8.43
C CYS A 244 14.45 11.13 -7.29
N THR A 245 14.79 11.56 -6.07
CA THR A 245 13.87 11.49 -4.95
C THR A 245 12.99 12.73 -4.95
N ASP A 246 11.99 12.72 -5.82
CA ASP A 246 10.75 13.41 -5.47
C ASP A 246 10.15 12.64 -4.28
N VAL A 247 10.69 12.90 -3.07
CA VAL A 247 10.00 12.62 -1.82
C VAL A 247 8.84 13.61 -1.78
N ILE A 248 7.79 13.31 -2.55
CA ILE A 248 6.54 14.04 -2.47
C ILE A 248 6.05 13.84 -1.04
N PRO A 249 5.90 14.91 -0.24
CA PRO A 249 5.21 14.80 1.04
C PRO A 249 3.83 14.22 0.71
N THR A 250 3.50 13.05 1.25
CA THR A 250 2.27 12.32 0.92
C THR A 250 0.98 13.00 1.42
N TRP A 251 0.99 14.31 1.62
CA TRP A 251 -0.11 15.09 2.20
C TRP A 251 -0.23 16.48 1.57
N ASN A 252 -0.54 16.53 0.28
CA ASN A 252 -1.27 17.65 -0.31
C ASN A 252 -2.50 17.07 -1.04
N LEU A 253 -3.43 16.51 -0.26
CA LEU A 253 -4.81 16.46 -0.70
C LEU A 253 -5.33 17.90 -0.59
N VAL A 254 -5.43 18.57 -1.73
CA VAL A 254 -6.19 19.82 -1.86
C VAL A 254 -7.55 19.57 -1.21
N SER A 255 -7.91 20.36 -0.20
CA SER A 255 -9.28 20.40 0.29
C SER A 255 -10.15 20.85 -0.88
N VAL A 256 -10.93 19.93 -1.44
CA VAL A 256 -12.09 20.33 -2.21
C VAL A 256 -13.11 20.77 -1.18
N ASP A 257 -13.19 22.08 -0.97
CA ASP A 257 -14.28 22.69 -0.21
C ASP A 257 -15.60 22.22 -0.82
N ARG A 258 -16.49 21.70 0.05
CA ARG A 258 -17.92 21.59 -0.20
C ARG A 258 -18.62 22.63 0.65
#